data_AF-A0A1G2HXH1-F1
#
_entry.id   AF-A0A1G2HXH1-F1
#
_cell.length_a   1.000
_cell.length_b   1.000
_cell.length_c   1.000
_cell.angle_alpha   90.00
_cell.angle_beta   90.00
_cell.angle_gamma   90.00
#
_symmetry.space_group_name_H-M   'P 1'
#
loop_
_entity.id
_entity.type
_entity.pdbx_description
1 polymer ?
#
loop_
_entity_poly.entity_id
_entity_poly.type
_entity_poly.pdbx_seq_one_letter_code
_entity_poly.pdbx_strand_id
1 'polypeptide(L)' 'MEIKISPFFAKLILQLNPFNRLLVVCRGYSEDYENLTELVWEDDKNLEFYDIKTYPEFRLWVN' A
#
# COMPACT_ATOMS: atom_id res chain seq x y z
N MET A 1 -4.19 -2.04 -13.87
CA MET A 1 -5.34 -1.18 -13.51
C MET A 1 -5.14 -0.65 -12.10
N GLU A 2 -5.33 0.65 -11.88
CA GLU A 2 -5.19 1.26 -10.54
C GLU A 2 -6.55 1.36 -9.84
N ILE A 3 -6.67 0.78 -8.65
CA ILE A 3 -7.90 0.81 -7.86
C ILE A 3 -7.56 1.45 -6.51
N LYS A 4 -8.22 2.56 -6.16
CA LYS A 4 -8.08 3.12 -4.80
C LYS A 4 -8.71 2.16 -3.81
N ILE A 5 -8.00 1.86 -2.73
CA ILE A 5 -8.45 0.95 -1.69
C ILE A 5 -8.37 1.61 -0.33
N SER A 6 -9.20 1.18 0.61
CA SER A 6 -9.11 1.66 1.98
C SER A 6 -7.89 1.04 2.69
N PRO A 7 -7.36 1.68 3.75
CA PRO A 7 -6.30 1.13 4.60
C PRO A 7 -6.53 -0.32 5.05
N PHE A 8 -7.79 -0.64 5.37
CA PHE A 8 -8.19 -1.98 5.77
C PHE A 8 -7.92 -3.00 4.66
N PHE A 9 -8.36 -2.69 3.43
CA PHE A 9 -8.11 -3.58 2.29
C PHE A 9 -6.64 -3.59 1.89
N ALA A 10 -5.93 -2.47 2.01
CA ALA A 10 -4.48 -2.41 1.73
C ALA A 10 -3.72 -3.39 2.63
N LYS A 11 -3.96 -3.34 3.94
CA LYS A 11 -3.33 -4.27 4.89
C LYS A 11 -3.75 -5.72 4.64
N LEU A 12 -5.03 -5.97 4.41
CA LEU A 12 -5.56 -7.31 4.18
C LEU A 12 -4.97 -7.93 2.91
N ILE A 13 -4.95 -7.18 1.80
CA ILE A 13 -4.38 -7.63 0.53
C ILE A 13 -2.88 -7.85 0.68
N LEU A 14 -2.15 -6.90 1.29
CA LEU A 14 -0.71 -7.02 1.50
C LEU A 14 -0.36 -8.26 2.34
N GLN A 15 -1.13 -8.54 3.38
CA GLN A 15 -0.97 -9.73 4.23
C GLN A 15 -1.29 -11.03 3.48
N LEU A 16 -2.32 -11.02 2.64
CA LEU A 16 -2.82 -12.23 1.99
C LEU A 16 -2.15 -12.51 0.65
N ASN A 17 -1.38 -11.59 0.07
CA ASN A 17 -0.82 -11.66 -1.29
C ASN A 17 0.17 -12.83 -1.45
N PRO A 18 -0.26 -14.04 -1.85
CA PRO A 18 0.62 -15.22 -1.86
C PRO A 18 1.33 -15.38 -3.21
N PHE A 19 0.97 -14.56 -4.21
CA PHE A 19 1.37 -14.74 -5.60
C PHE A 19 1.99 -13.49 -6.22
N ASN A 20 2.19 -12.41 -5.46
CA ASN A 20 2.73 -11.12 -5.94
C ASN A 20 2.05 -10.61 -7.23
N ARG A 21 0.80 -11.02 -7.48
CA ARG A 21 0.03 -10.60 -8.66
C ARG A 21 -0.64 -9.25 -8.46
N LEU A 22 -0.73 -8.83 -7.20
CA LEU A 22 -1.34 -7.59 -6.76
C LEU A 22 -0.27 -6.74 -6.10
N LEU A 23 0.00 -5.56 -6.62
CA LEU A 23 0.94 -4.61 -6.03
C LEU A 23 0.12 -3.62 -5.20
N VAL A 24 0.41 -3.51 -3.91
CA VAL A 24 -0.18 -2.46 -3.07
C VAL A 24 0.82 -1.31 -3.07
N VAL A 25 0.39 -0.13 -3.48
CA VAL A 25 1.23 1.07 -3.47
C VAL A 25 0.64 2.12 -2.54
N CYS A 26 1.49 2.91 -1.89
CA CYS A 26 1.11 4.00 -1.01
C CYS A 26 1.75 5.31 -1.46
N ARG A 27 1.00 6.40 -1.38
CA ARG A 27 1.52 7.76 -1.57
C ARG A 27 2.03 8.30 -0.24
N GLY A 28 3.10 9.10 -0.26
CA GLY A 28 3.62 9.75 0.95
C GLY A 28 4.52 8.86 1.81
N TYR A 29 4.94 7.71 1.28
CA TYR A 29 5.83 6.78 1.95
C TYR A 29 7.25 6.91 1.40
N SER A 30 8.24 7.09 2.29
CA SER A 30 9.66 7.44 2.03
C SER A 30 9.91 8.93 1.77
N GLU A 31 11.13 9.31 1.36
CA GLU A 31 11.52 10.70 1.00
C GLU A 31 10.71 11.27 -0.18
N ASP A 32 9.97 10.41 -0.89
CA ASP A 32 9.13 10.75 -2.03
C ASP A 32 7.66 10.94 -1.63
N TYR A 33 7.34 12.16 -1.20
CA TYR A 33 5.96 12.56 -0.87
C TYR A 33 5.00 12.61 -2.08
N GLU A 34 5.55 12.68 -3.29
CA GLU A 34 4.77 12.81 -4.52
C GLU A 34 4.53 11.48 -5.24
N ASN A 35 5.43 10.51 -5.09
CA ASN A 35 5.38 9.24 -5.81
C ASN A 35 4.59 8.16 -5.06
N LEU A 36 4.12 7.16 -5.83
CA LEU A 36 3.53 5.94 -5.30
C LEU A 36 4.65 4.92 -5.08
N THR A 37 4.83 4.51 -3.83
CA THR A 37 5.83 3.51 -3.44
C THR A 37 5.16 2.17 -3.24
N GLU A 38 5.75 1.11 -3.77
CA GLU A 38 5.30 -0.26 -3.53
C GLU A 38 5.48 -0.64 -2.05
N LEU A 39 4.45 -1.26 -1.49
CA LEU A 39 4.50 -1.86 -0.16
C LEU A 39 4.74 -3.36 -0.28
N VAL A 40 5.67 -3.86 0.52
CA VAL A 40 6.03 -5.26 0.63
C VAL A 40 5.73 -5.73 2.04
N TRP A 41 5.00 -6.84 2.19
CA TRP A 41 4.58 -7.31 3.51
C TRP A 41 5.74 -7.50 4.50
N GLU A 42 6.88 -8.01 4.04
CA GLU A 42 8.03 -8.28 4.90
C GLU A 42 8.55 -7.02 5.61
N ASP A 43 8.63 -5.92 4.87
CA ASP A 43 9.17 -4.65 5.35
C ASP A 43 8.09 -3.75 5.97
N ASP A 44 6.88 -3.77 5.40
CA ASP A 44 5.84 -2.75 5.64
C ASP A 44 4.67 -3.23 6.53
N LYS A 45 4.70 -4.48 7.04
CA LYS A 45 3.65 -5.01 7.94
C LYS A 45 3.42 -4.17 9.20
N ASN A 46 4.41 -3.40 9.62
CA ASN A 46 4.39 -2.56 10.82
C ASN A 46 3.95 -1.12 10.56
N LEU A 47 3.65 -0.74 9.30
CA LEU A 47 3.16 0.61 9.01
C LEU A 47 1.82 0.86 9.70
N GLU A 48 1.62 2.11 10.12
CA GLU A 48 0.34 2.56 10.66
C GLU A 48 -0.63 2.89 9.52
N PHE A 49 -1.16 1.86 8.84
CA PHE A 49 -2.06 2.04 7.68
C PHE A 49 -3.23 3.02 7.90
N TYR A 50 -3.68 3.17 9.13
CA TYR A 50 -4.80 4.06 9.49
C TYR A 50 -4.39 5.50 9.76
N ASP A 51 -3.10 5.82 9.78
CA ASP A 51 -2.62 7.19 9.89
C ASP A 51 -2.73 7.90 8.54
N ILE A 52 -3.87 8.54 8.32
CA ILE A 52 -4.18 9.28 7.09
C ILE A 52 -3.25 10.49 6.88
N LYS A 53 -2.58 10.99 7.94
CA LYS A 53 -1.63 12.10 7.79
C LYS A 53 -0.34 11.65 7.12
N THR A 54 0.16 10.47 7.51
CA THR A 54 1.41 9.90 6.98
C THR A 54 1.16 9.07 5.72
N TYR A 55 0.02 8.35 5.66
CA TYR A 55 -0.37 7.48 4.54
C TYR A 55 -1.71 7.91 3.96
N PRO A 56 -1.74 9.01 3.20
CA PRO A 56 -2.98 9.61 2.72
C PRO A 56 -3.71 8.78 1.66
N GLU A 57 -3.01 7.90 0.94
CA GLU A 57 -3.60 7.21 -0.21
C GLU A 57 -2.96 5.84 -0.47
N PHE A 58 -3.78 4.79 -0.44
CA PHE A 58 -3.42 3.44 -0.86
C PHE A 58 -4.09 3.10 -2.20
N ARG A 59 -3.33 2.46 -3.10
CA ARG A 59 -3.84 1.94 -4.37
C ARG A 59 -3.40 0.50 -4.57
N LEU A 60 -4.23 -0.21 -5.32
CA LEU A 60 -3.95 -1.54 -5.82
C LEU A 60 -3.62 -1.44 -7.30
N TRP A 61 -2.48 -1.99 -7.69
CA TRP A 61 -2.07 -2.16 -9.07
C TRP A 61 -2.20 -3.64 -9.42
N VAL A 62 -3.16 -3.93 -10.30
CA VAL A 62 -3.36 -5.26 -10.89
C VAL A 62 -2.66 -5.27 -12.24
N ASN A 63 -1.70 -6.17 -12.43
CA ASN A 63 -1.01 -6.38 -13.70
C ASN A 63 -1.84 -7.30 -14.62
#